data_AF-A0A4Q2QQ72-F1
#
_entry.id   AF-A0A4Q2QQ72-F1
#
_cell.length_a   1.000
_cell.length_b   1.000
_cell.length_c   1.000
_cell.angle_alpha   90.00
_cell.angle_beta   90.00
_cell.angle_gamma   90.00
#
_symmetry.space_group_name_H-M   'P 1'
#
loop_
_entity.id
_entity.type
_entity.pdbx_description
1 polymer ?
#
loop_
_entity_poly.entity_id
_entity_poly.type
_entity_poly.pdbx_seq_one_letter_code
_entity_poly.pdbx_strand_id
1 'polypeptide(L)'
;VARSLLRYRWHNLPGAQEKARRNGWQGALFPWESARSGEEETPEFAAINIRTGLRQKVASAQAEHHLVADIAWAVIQYWQTTGDESFIAHEGMALLLETAKFWISRAVRVNDRLEIHDVIGPDEYT
;
A
#
# COMPACT_ATOMS: atom_id res chain seq x y z
N VAL A 1 -9.67 -18.37 6.20
CA VAL A 1 -10.06 -16.96 5.95
C VAL A 1 -8.84 -16.08 5.66
N ALA A 2 -7.84 -15.99 6.54
CA ALA A 2 -6.65 -15.13 6.36
C ALA A 2 -5.95 -15.31 4.99
N ARG A 3 -5.73 -16.56 4.55
CA ARG A 3 -5.18 -16.85 3.21
C ARG A 3 -5.95 -16.16 2.09
N SER A 4 -7.29 -16.23 2.12
CA SER A 4 -8.13 -15.62 1.10
C SER A 4 -8.01 -14.09 1.06
N LEU A 5 -7.82 -13.44 2.21
CA LEU A 5 -7.58 -11.99 2.29
C LEU A 5 -6.24 -11.61 1.65
N LEU A 6 -5.19 -12.40 1.86
CA LEU A 6 -3.90 -12.19 1.21
C LEU A 6 -3.95 -12.52 -0.29
N ARG A 7 -4.68 -13.57 -0.68
CA ARG A 7 -4.91 -13.89 -2.10
C ARG A 7 -5.65 -12.78 -2.82
N TYR A 8 -6.57 -12.08 -2.18
CA TYR A 8 -7.18 -10.87 -2.75
C TYR A 8 -6.12 -9.81 -3.08
N ARG A 9 -5.13 -9.58 -2.20
CA ARG A 9 -4.02 -8.66 -2.51
C ARG A 9 -3.18 -9.16 -3.67
N TRP A 10 -2.88 -10.46 -3.70
CA TRP A 10 -2.13 -11.07 -4.81
C TRP A 10 -2.86 -10.95 -6.16
N HIS A 11 -4.18 -11.20 -6.20
CA HIS A 11 -4.98 -11.07 -7.42
C HIS A 11 -5.00 -9.64 -7.98
N ASN A 12 -4.91 -8.63 -7.10
CA ASN A 12 -4.91 -7.22 -7.49
C ASN A 12 -3.48 -6.63 -7.61
N LEU A 13 -2.45 -7.46 -7.53
CA LEU A 13 -1.06 -7.04 -7.68
C LEU A 13 -0.79 -6.27 -9.00
N PRO A 14 -1.36 -6.67 -10.17
CA PRO A 14 -1.17 -5.89 -11.39
C PRO A 14 -1.69 -4.45 -11.31
N GLY A 15 -2.83 -4.23 -10.63
CA GLY A 15 -3.38 -2.88 -10.40
C GLY A 15 -2.48 -2.04 -9.50
N ALA A 16 -1.96 -2.63 -8.43
CA ALA A 16 -1.01 -1.98 -7.53
C ALA A 16 0.32 -1.62 -8.22
N GLN A 17 0.79 -2.47 -9.14
CA GLN A 17 1.96 -2.19 -9.97
C GLN A 17 1.72 -1.02 -10.94
N GLU A 18 0.54 -0.98 -11.57
CA GLU A 18 0.17 0.13 -12.44
C GLU A 18 0.01 1.44 -11.65
N LYS A 19 -0.56 1.40 -10.44
CA LYS A 19 -0.62 2.57 -9.55
C LYS A 19 0.78 3.07 -9.20
N ALA A 20 1.72 2.20 -8.82
CA ALA A 20 3.10 2.59 -8.55
C ALA A 20 3.73 3.25 -9.78
N ARG A 21 3.61 2.61 -10.96
CA ARG A 21 4.14 3.11 -12.23
C ARG A 21 3.61 4.48 -12.60
N ARG A 22 2.29 4.72 -12.44
CA ARG A 22 1.67 6.03 -12.68
C ARG A 22 2.20 7.12 -11.76
N ASN A 23 2.62 6.77 -10.55
CA ASN A 23 3.24 7.68 -9.59
C ASN A 23 4.78 7.75 -9.70
N GLY A 24 5.38 7.11 -10.71
CA GLY A 24 6.82 7.14 -10.95
C GLY A 24 7.65 6.19 -10.06
N TRP A 25 6.99 5.27 -9.36
CA TRP A 25 7.64 4.25 -8.53
C TRP A 25 7.66 2.87 -9.20
N GLN A 26 8.50 1.98 -8.67
CA GLN A 26 8.55 0.57 -9.06
C GLN A 26 7.76 -0.28 -8.05
N GLY A 27 7.66 -1.58 -8.31
CA GLY A 27 7.01 -2.51 -7.38
C GLY A 27 5.51 -2.31 -7.33
N ALA A 28 4.91 -2.52 -6.15
CA ALA A 28 3.47 -2.42 -5.94
C ALA A 28 3.11 -1.38 -4.89
N LEU A 29 2.33 -0.38 -5.31
CA LEU A 29 1.65 0.56 -4.43
C LEU A 29 0.17 0.20 -4.42
N PHE A 30 -0.29 -0.42 -3.34
CA PHE A 30 -1.69 -0.76 -3.20
C PHE A 30 -2.57 0.49 -3.03
N PRO A 31 -3.85 0.44 -3.41
CA PRO A 31 -4.80 1.49 -3.09
C PRO A 31 -4.99 1.63 -1.58
N TRP A 32 -5.15 2.87 -1.11
CA TRP A 32 -5.44 3.14 0.31
C TRP A 32 -6.79 2.54 0.69
N GLU A 33 -7.83 2.84 -0.10
CA GLU A 33 -9.12 2.20 -0.02
C GLU A 33 -9.32 1.31 -1.25
N SER A 34 -9.59 0.03 -1.01
CA SER A 34 -9.67 -1.01 -2.03
C SER A 34 -10.99 -1.74 -1.93
N ALA A 35 -11.71 -1.89 -3.05
CA ALA A 35 -12.97 -2.62 -3.10
C ALA A 35 -12.95 -3.76 -4.13
N ARG A 36 -14.06 -3.98 -4.84
CA ARG A 36 -14.21 -5.10 -5.79
C ARG A 36 -13.21 -5.07 -6.93
N SER A 37 -12.92 -3.87 -7.45
CA SER A 37 -12.02 -3.63 -8.59
C SER A 37 -10.54 -3.85 -8.25
N GLY A 38 -10.15 -3.62 -6.99
CA GLY A 38 -8.76 -3.53 -6.58
C GLY A 38 -8.07 -2.21 -6.98
N GLU A 39 -8.83 -1.27 -7.57
CA GLU A 39 -8.38 0.08 -7.89
C GLU A 39 -8.50 1.00 -6.65
N GLU A 40 -7.96 2.21 -6.77
CA GLU A 40 -8.10 3.24 -5.72
C GLU A 40 -9.54 3.75 -5.65
N GLU A 41 -10.17 3.53 -4.50
CA GLU A 41 -11.54 3.96 -4.22
C GLU A 41 -11.57 5.08 -3.15
N THR A 42 -10.41 5.54 -2.68
CA THR A 42 -10.34 6.66 -1.72
C THR A 42 -10.98 7.90 -2.33
N PRO A 43 -11.97 8.51 -1.66
CA PRO A 43 -12.65 9.67 -2.19
C PRO A 43 -11.68 10.86 -2.26
N GLU A 44 -11.73 11.63 -3.36
CA GLU A 44 -10.87 12.83 -3.49
C GLU A 44 -11.14 13.87 -2.40
N PHE A 45 -12.37 13.90 -1.86
CA PHE A 45 -12.80 14.90 -0.88
C PHE A 45 -13.61 14.28 0.26
N ALA A 46 -13.24 14.66 1.48
CA ALA A 46 -13.91 14.28 2.71
C ALA A 46 -15.21 15.06 2.93
N ALA A 47 -15.78 14.88 4.12
CA ALA A 47 -16.95 15.62 4.60
C ALA A 47 -16.74 17.14 4.56
N ILE A 48 -17.85 17.86 4.51
CA ILE A 48 -17.86 19.33 4.50
C ILE A 48 -17.36 19.84 5.84
N ASN A 49 -16.45 20.80 5.81
CA ASN A 49 -16.06 21.57 6.97
C ASN A 49 -17.25 22.44 7.41
N ILE A 50 -17.77 22.18 8.62
CA ILE A 50 -18.97 22.85 9.15
C ILE A 50 -18.82 24.37 9.32
N ARG A 51 -17.60 24.90 9.35
CA ARG A 51 -17.33 26.34 9.50
C ARG A 51 -17.23 27.05 8.15
N THR A 52 -16.62 26.41 7.16
CA THR A 52 -16.35 27.04 5.85
C THR A 52 -17.32 26.63 4.75
N GLY A 53 -18.05 25.52 4.93
CA GLY A 53 -18.91 24.94 3.90
C GLY A 53 -18.15 24.25 2.76
N LEU A 54 -16.81 24.22 2.82
CA LEU A 54 -15.95 23.62 1.80
C LEU A 54 -15.61 22.17 2.16
N ARG A 55 -15.43 21.32 1.15
CA ARG A 55 -14.92 19.96 1.34
C ARG A 55 -13.39 19.99 1.44
N GLN A 56 -12.86 19.20 2.37
CA GLN A 56 -11.41 19.01 2.51
C GLN A 56 -10.92 17.96 1.52
N LYS A 57 -9.79 18.20 0.84
CA LYS A 57 -9.15 17.19 -0.01
C LYS A 57 -8.53 16.08 0.86
N VAL A 58 -8.77 14.83 0.51
CA VAL A 58 -8.16 13.67 1.18
C VAL A 58 -6.79 13.42 0.58
N ALA A 59 -5.79 13.22 1.44
CA ALA A 59 -4.40 13.03 1.02
C ALA A 59 -3.92 11.57 1.18
N SER A 60 -4.69 10.70 1.85
CA SER A 60 -4.28 9.33 2.18
C SER A 60 -3.87 8.51 0.96
N ALA A 61 -4.66 8.51 -0.12
CA ALA A 61 -4.32 7.80 -1.36
C ALA A 61 -2.99 8.23 -2.00
N GLN A 62 -2.55 9.47 -1.72
CA GLN A 62 -1.35 10.08 -2.27
C GLN A 62 -0.11 9.93 -1.36
N ALA A 63 -0.30 9.86 -0.04
CA ALA A 63 0.81 9.98 0.92
C ALA A 63 0.86 8.88 1.99
N GLU A 64 -0.21 8.12 2.20
CA GLU A 64 -0.31 7.11 3.25
C GLU A 64 0.12 5.73 2.73
N HIS A 65 1.44 5.60 2.55
CA HIS A 65 2.04 4.45 1.87
C HIS A 65 2.39 3.28 2.79
N HIS A 66 2.23 3.43 4.11
CA HIS A 66 2.63 2.39 5.09
C HIS A 66 1.90 1.06 4.88
N LEU A 67 0.68 1.11 4.34
CA LEU A 67 -0.12 -0.02 3.84
C LEU A 67 0.72 -1.05 3.06
N VAL A 68 1.69 -0.59 2.26
CA VAL A 68 2.55 -1.47 1.46
C VAL A 68 3.42 -2.34 2.36
N ALA A 69 3.98 -1.78 3.43
CA ALA A 69 4.71 -2.53 4.44
C ALA A 69 3.77 -3.42 5.29
N ASP A 70 2.56 -2.95 5.58
CA ASP A 70 1.59 -3.70 6.38
C ASP A 70 1.15 -5.00 5.68
N ILE A 71 0.95 -4.96 4.35
CA ILE A 71 0.66 -6.15 3.56
C ILE A 71 1.84 -7.13 3.61
N ALA A 72 3.07 -6.65 3.44
CA ALA A 72 4.26 -7.49 3.53
C ALA A 72 4.39 -8.15 4.91
N TRP A 73 4.13 -7.37 5.98
CA TRP A 73 4.10 -7.88 7.35
C TRP A 73 3.02 -8.96 7.51
N ALA A 74 1.80 -8.72 7.02
CA ALA A 74 0.72 -9.70 7.10
C ALA A 74 1.03 -11.01 6.36
N VAL A 75 1.74 -10.95 5.23
CA VAL A 75 2.22 -12.14 4.49
C VAL A 75 3.17 -12.97 5.35
N ILE A 76 4.16 -12.32 5.98
CA ILE A 76 5.13 -13.00 6.85
C ILE A 76 4.44 -13.59 8.09
N GLN A 77 3.57 -12.82 8.74
CA GLN A 77 2.85 -13.29 9.92
C GLN A 77 1.97 -14.50 9.61
N TYR A 78 1.27 -14.48 8.46
CA TYR A 78 0.49 -15.63 8.01
C TYR A 78 1.38 -16.87 7.83
N TRP A 79 2.46 -16.75 7.07
CA TRP A 79 3.35 -17.89 6.80
C TRP A 79 3.99 -18.44 8.08
N GLN A 80 4.51 -17.58 8.97
CA GLN A 80 5.10 -17.99 10.25
C GLN A 80 4.09 -18.67 11.17
N THR A 81 2.82 -18.26 11.13
CA THR A 81 1.76 -18.83 11.97
C THR A 81 1.28 -20.17 11.45
N THR A 82 1.19 -20.35 10.13
CA THR A 82 0.53 -21.53 9.54
C THR A 82 1.49 -22.54 8.92
N GLY A 83 2.74 -22.16 8.63
CA GLY A 83 3.68 -22.98 7.87
C GLY A 83 3.21 -23.28 6.43
N ASP A 84 2.40 -22.40 5.83
CA ASP A 84 1.82 -22.63 4.50
C ASP A 84 2.86 -22.35 3.39
N GLU A 85 3.74 -23.34 3.17
CA GLU A 85 4.80 -23.29 2.16
C GLU A 85 4.26 -23.15 0.73
N SER A 86 3.04 -23.66 0.48
CA SER A 86 2.41 -23.52 -0.84
C SER A 86 2.04 -22.06 -1.10
N PHE A 87 1.42 -21.38 -0.13
CA PHE A 87 1.08 -19.96 -0.27
C PHE A 87 2.32 -19.09 -0.47
N ILE A 88 3.37 -19.25 0.35
CA ILE A 88 4.55 -18.38 0.25
C ILE A 88 5.26 -18.58 -1.10
N ALA A 89 5.38 -19.82 -1.59
CA ALA A 89 6.08 -20.13 -2.84
C ALA A 89 5.35 -19.61 -4.09
N HIS A 90 4.02 -19.58 -4.11
CA HIS A 90 3.24 -19.23 -5.29
C HIS A 90 2.67 -17.81 -5.27
N GLU A 91 2.37 -17.26 -4.09
CA GLU A 91 1.58 -16.04 -3.93
C GLU A 91 2.31 -15.02 -3.04
N GLY A 92 2.77 -15.45 -1.86
CA GLY A 92 3.38 -14.57 -0.86
C GLY A 92 4.72 -13.96 -1.28
N MET A 93 5.60 -14.73 -1.92
CA MET A 93 6.91 -14.23 -2.37
C MET A 93 6.77 -13.09 -3.40
N ALA A 94 5.78 -13.18 -4.30
CA ALA A 94 5.50 -12.11 -5.26
C ALA A 94 5.09 -10.81 -4.54
N LEU A 95 4.22 -10.90 -3.53
CA LEU A 95 3.83 -9.75 -2.70
C LEU A 95 5.06 -9.15 -1.99
N LEU A 96 5.91 -9.96 -1.36
CA LEU A 96 7.09 -9.48 -0.65
C LEU A 96 8.09 -8.78 -1.58
N LEU A 97 8.36 -9.36 -2.74
CA LEU A 97 9.29 -8.77 -3.71
C LEU A 97 8.78 -7.44 -4.27
N GLU A 98 7.51 -7.35 -4.63
CA GLU A 98 6.95 -6.14 -5.22
C GLU A 98 6.77 -5.02 -4.20
N THR A 99 6.42 -5.34 -2.95
CA THR A 99 6.38 -4.35 -1.86
C THR A 99 7.78 -3.85 -1.49
N ALA A 100 8.81 -4.71 -1.52
CA ALA A 100 10.20 -4.29 -1.31
C ALA A 100 10.71 -3.38 -2.43
N LYS A 101 10.43 -3.71 -3.70
CA LYS A 101 10.76 -2.86 -4.86
C LYS A 101 10.13 -1.47 -4.75
N PHE A 102 8.88 -1.40 -4.27
CA PHE A 102 8.22 -0.12 -4.01
C PHE A 102 9.03 0.73 -3.03
N TRP A 103 9.36 0.20 -1.84
CA TRP A 103 10.09 0.96 -0.84
C TRP A 103 11.49 1.39 -1.29
N ILE A 104 12.20 0.53 -2.03
CA ILE A 104 13.49 0.89 -2.63
C ILE A 104 13.35 2.07 -3.60
N SER A 105 12.31 2.08 -4.43
CA SER A 105 12.06 3.16 -5.39
C SER A 105 11.45 4.42 -4.79
N ARG A 106 10.74 4.30 -3.66
CA ARG A 106 10.06 5.40 -2.95
C ARG A 106 11.01 6.21 -2.07
N ALA A 107 12.07 5.58 -1.59
CA ALA A 107 13.07 6.22 -0.76
C ALA A 107 13.93 7.20 -1.58
N VAL A 108 14.33 8.29 -0.94
CA VAL A 108 15.25 9.28 -1.50
C VAL A 108 16.59 9.20 -0.77
N ARG A 109 17.70 9.35 -1.51
CA ARG A 109 19.04 9.40 -0.91
C ARG A 109 19.36 10.83 -0.50
N VAL A 110 19.64 11.04 0.79
CA VAL A 110 20.03 12.33 1.37
C VAL A 110 21.24 12.08 2.27
N ASN A 111 22.37 12.75 2.03
CA ASN A 111 23.56 12.67 2.89
C ASN A 111 23.92 11.24 3.35
N ASP A 112 24.10 10.32 2.39
CA ASP A 112 24.43 8.90 2.60
C ASP A 112 23.40 8.06 3.40
N ARG A 113 22.18 8.55 3.63
CA ARG A 113 21.06 7.77 4.17
C ARG A 113 19.86 7.76 3.22
N LEU A 114 19.00 6.77 3.39
CA LEU A 114 17.71 6.69 2.72
C LEU A 114 16.65 7.31 3.62
N GLU A 115 15.82 8.18 3.04
CA GLU A 115 14.72 8.85 3.71
C GLU A 115 13.41 8.65 2.94
N ILE A 116 12.28 8.83 3.61
CA ILE A 116 10.95 8.83 3.01
C ILE A 116 10.32 10.18 3.34
N HIS A 117 10.14 11.02 2.33
CA HIS A 117 9.54 12.36 2.46
C HIS A 117 8.09 12.35 2.03
N ASP A 118 7.32 13.38 2.40
CA ASP A 118 5.94 13.63 1.97
C ASP A 118 5.04 12.41 2.15
N VAL A 119 4.93 11.95 3.40
CA VAL A 119 4.12 10.81 3.80
C VAL A 119 3.20 11.15 4.96
N ILE A 120 2.09 10.45 5.01
CA ILE A 120 1.18 10.39 6.16
C ILE A 120 1.45 9.07 6.88
N GLY A 121 1.65 9.15 8.19
CA GLY A 121 1.75 7.98 9.05
C GLY A 121 0.37 7.53 9.53
N PRO A 122 0.28 6.52 10.41
CA PRO A 122 -0.99 6.08 11.00
C PRO A 122 -1.75 7.17 11.78
N ASP A 123 -1.07 8.25 12.15
CA ASP A 123 -1.71 9.48 12.62
C ASP A 123 -2.02 10.38 11.42
N GLU A 124 -3.25 10.31 10.91
CA GLU A 124 -3.70 11.07 9.74
C GLU A 124 -3.79 12.59 9.96
N TYR A 125 -3.53 13.10 11.18
CA TYR A 125 -3.58 14.53 11.51
C TYR A 125 -2.26 15.28 11.29
N THR A 126 -1.19 14.58 10.88
CA THR A 126 0.17 15.15 10.70
C THR A 126 0.54 15.41 9.24
#